data_AF-G2XF06-F1
#
_entry.id   AF-G2XF06-F1
#
_cell.length_a   1.000
_cell.length_b   1.000
_cell.length_c   1.000
_cell.angle_alpha   90.00
_cell.angle_beta   90.00
_cell.angle_gamma   90.00
#
_symmetry.space_group_name_H-M   'P 1'
#
loop_
_entity.id
_entity.type
_entity.pdbx_description
1 polymer ?
#
loop_
_entity_poly.entity_id
_entity_poly.type
_entity_poly.pdbx_seq_one_letter_code
_entity_poly.pdbx_strand_id
1 'polypeptide(L)'
;MRSLAFATTIGVTLSVNYLIDSYHDISGDAIVTVILVRNTMSFAVSYGITPWLMNLGYQNCFISAAFIGMATSSVFFVMIKYGKKFRIRSASKYHRLVSAAESKW
;
A
#
# COMPACT_ATOMS: atom_id res chain seq x y z
N MET A 1 -1.54 -3.28 -23.24
CA MET A 1 -0.49 -3.78 -22.32
C MET A 1 0.48 -2.68 -21.85
N ARG A 2 1.04 -1.84 -22.74
CA ARG A 2 2.08 -0.83 -22.39
C ARG A 2 1.62 0.24 -21.37
N SER A 3 0.38 0.70 -21.45
CA SER A 3 -0.14 1.75 -20.55
C SER A 3 -0.31 1.30 -19.10
N LEU A 4 -0.60 0.01 -18.87
CA LEU A 4 -0.77 -0.54 -17.53
C LEU A 4 0.57 -0.61 -16.78
N ALA A 5 1.62 -1.08 -17.46
CA ALA A 5 2.98 -1.12 -16.88
C ALA A 5 3.51 0.28 -16.56
N PHE A 6 3.21 1.27 -17.40
CA PHE A 6 3.59 2.65 -17.17
C PHE A 6 2.87 3.25 -15.94
N ALA A 7 1.55 3.07 -15.85
CA ALA A 7 0.77 3.59 -14.73
C ALA A 7 1.15 2.95 -13.39
N THR A 8 1.39 1.64 -13.34
CA THR A 8 1.78 0.95 -12.11
C THR A 8 3.19 1.34 -11.67
N THR A 9 4.13 1.52 -12.60
CA THR A 9 5.50 1.93 -12.28
C THR A 9 5.52 3.35 -11.70
N ILE A 10 4.82 4.29 -12.35
CA ILE A 10 4.76 5.68 -11.87
C ILE A 10 4.03 5.78 -10.53
N GLY A 11 2.89 5.10 -10.37
CA GLY A 11 2.11 5.14 -9.13
C GLY A 11 2.90 4.63 -7.93
N VAL A 12 3.65 3.54 -8.10
CA VAL A 12 4.47 2.96 -7.02
C VAL A 12 5.65 3.87 -6.70
N THR A 13 6.37 4.34 -7.72
CA THR A 13 7.54 5.20 -7.53
C THR A 13 7.16 6.52 -6.84
N LEU A 14 6.07 7.17 -7.26
CA LEU A 14 5.59 8.40 -6.62
C LEU A 14 5.20 8.18 -5.16
N SER A 15 4.51 7.06 -4.86
CA SER A 15 4.07 6.74 -3.49
C SER A 15 5.26 6.49 -2.56
N VAL A 16 6.29 5.79 -3.03
CA VAL A 16 7.50 5.53 -2.26
C VAL A 16 8.32 6.80 -2.07
N ASN A 17 8.45 7.64 -3.10
CA ASN A 17 9.13 8.93 -2.96
C ASN A 17 8.43 9.85 -1.94
N TYR A 18 7.10 9.87 -1.92
CA TYR A 18 6.33 10.62 -0.92
C TYR A 18 6.55 10.09 0.51
N LEU A 19 6.71 8.76 0.67
CA LEU A 19 7.04 8.15 1.95
C LEU A 19 8.43 8.58 2.43
N ILE A 20 9.43 8.58 1.54
CA ILE A 20 10.80 9.00 1.84
C ILE A 20 10.81 10.47 2.28
N ASP A 21 10.15 11.34 1.52
CA ASP A 21 10.11 12.77 1.80
C ASP A 21 9.37 13.08 3.12
N SER A 22 8.35 12.30 3.47
CA SER A 22 7.60 12.48 4.73
C SER A 22 8.28 11.88 5.97
N TYR A 23 9.20 10.91 5.82
CA TYR A 23 9.82 10.15 6.92
C TYR A 23 11.33 9.97 6.72
N HIS A 24 12.08 11.07 6.54
CA HIS A 24 13.49 11.00 6.17
C HIS A 24 14.35 10.16 7.14
N ASP A 25 14.14 10.28 8.45
CA ASP A 25 14.97 9.59 9.47
C ASP A 25 14.67 8.08 9.62
N ILE A 26 13.45 7.63 9.27
CA ILE A 26 13.01 6.22 9.34
C ILE A 26 12.78 5.65 7.92
N SER A 27 13.19 6.40 6.89
CA SER A 27 12.87 6.12 5.48
C SER A 27 13.32 4.73 5.05
N GLY A 28 14.53 4.31 5.43
CA GLY A 28 15.06 2.99 5.09
C GLY A 28 14.19 1.83 5.58
N ASP A 29 13.86 1.80 6.87
CA ASP A 29 13.05 0.72 7.47
C ASP A 29 11.60 0.75 6.97
N ALA A 30 11.05 1.94 6.76
CA ALA A 30 9.71 2.12 6.20
C ALA A 30 9.61 1.60 4.76
N ILE A 31 10.59 1.90 3.90
CA ILE A 31 10.64 1.42 2.51
C ILE A 31 10.75 -0.11 2.48
N VAL A 32 11.65 -0.70 3.27
CA VAL A 32 11.85 -2.16 3.34
C VAL A 32 10.54 -2.85 3.73
N THR A 33 9.86 -2.32 4.75
CA THR A 33 8.56 -2.84 5.20
C THR A 33 7.50 -2.78 4.08
N VAL A 34 7.40 -1.67 3.36
CA VAL A 34 6.44 -1.52 2.23
C VAL A 34 6.75 -2.49 1.10
N ILE A 35 8.03 -2.69 0.76
CA ILE A 35 8.46 -3.65 -0.26
C ILE A 35 8.07 -5.07 0.15
N LEU A 36 8.30 -5.46 1.41
CA LEU A 36 7.94 -6.79 1.91
C LEU A 36 6.43 -7.02 1.81
N VAL A 37 5.61 -6.11 2.33
CA VAL A 37 4.15 -6.22 2.27
C VAL A 37 3.66 -6.38 0.83
N ARG A 38 4.21 -5.61 -0.11
CA ARG A 38 3.86 -5.67 -1.53
C ARG A 38 4.16 -7.05 -2.14
N ASN A 39 5.33 -7.61 -1.84
CA ASN A 39 5.71 -8.94 -2.34
C ASN A 39 4.85 -10.04 -1.70
N THR A 40 4.56 -9.95 -0.40
CA THR A 40 3.69 -10.89 0.29
C THR A 40 2.26 -10.84 -0.22
N MET A 41 1.71 -9.66 -0.52
CA MET A 41 0.36 -9.54 -1.10
C MET A 41 0.30 -10.19 -2.49
N SER A 42 1.30 -9.97 -3.35
CA SER A 42 1.36 -10.65 -4.66
C SER A 42 1.43 -12.17 -4.50
N PHE A 43 2.20 -12.67 -3.54
CA PHE A 43 2.26 -14.10 -3.23
C PHE A 43 0.92 -14.63 -2.73
N ALA A 44 0.28 -13.94 -1.78
CA ALA A 44 -1.00 -14.32 -1.20
C ALA A 44 -2.11 -14.37 -2.27
N VAL A 45 -2.13 -13.42 -3.22
CA VAL A 45 -3.08 -13.43 -4.33
C VAL A 45 -2.83 -14.64 -5.24
N SER A 46 -1.58 -14.91 -5.62
CA SER A 46 -1.24 -16.07 -6.45
C SER A 46 -1.64 -17.41 -5.82
N TYR A 47 -1.50 -17.56 -4.50
CA TYR A 47 -1.98 -18.75 -3.78
C TYR A 47 -3.49 -18.76 -3.56
N GLY A 48 -4.11 -17.58 -3.42
CA GLY A 48 -5.54 -17.42 -3.18
C GLY A 48 -6.42 -17.61 -4.41
N ILE A 49 -5.90 -17.40 -5.63
CA ILE A 49 -6.70 -17.50 -6.86
C ILE A 49 -7.31 -18.90 -7.05
N THR A 50 -6.57 -19.97 -6.77
CA THR A 50 -7.04 -21.35 -6.93
C THR A 50 -8.25 -21.68 -6.04
N PRO A 51 -8.22 -21.50 -4.71
CA PRO A 51 -9.40 -21.72 -3.88
C PRO A 51 -10.51 -20.69 -4.13
N TRP A 52 -10.17 -19.47 -4.55
CA TRP A 52 -11.15 -18.42 -4.84
C TRP A 52 -12.00 -18.75 -6.07
N LEU A 53 -11.37 -19.32 -7.11
CA LEU A 53 -12.07 -19.79 -8.30
C LEU A 53 -12.93 -21.02 -8.02
N MET A 54 -12.43 -21.95 -7.21
CA MET A 54 -13.12 -23.20 -6.87
C MET A 54 -14.36 -22.98 -5.97
N ASN A 55 -14.36 -21.97 -5.10
CA ASN A 55 -15.49 -21.70 -4.20
C ASN A 55 -16.59 -20.80 -4.80
N LEU A 56 -16.25 -19.85 -5.67
CA LEU A 56 -17.22 -18.89 -6.23
C LEU A 56 -17.60 -19.15 -7.71
N GLY A 57 -16.82 -19.93 -8.45
CA GLY A 57 -16.97 -20.10 -9.90
C GLY A 57 -16.42 -18.93 -10.73
N TYR A 58 -16.26 -19.14 -12.05
CA TYR A 58 -15.62 -18.16 -12.96
C TYR A 58 -16.28 -16.79 -12.98
N GLN A 59 -17.62 -16.74 -13.01
CA GLN A 59 -18.36 -15.48 -13.17
C GLN A 59 -18.30 -14.60 -11.91
N ASN A 60 -18.55 -15.18 -10.73
CA ASN A 60 -18.50 -14.43 -9.47
C ASN A 60 -17.07 -14.07 -9.07
N CYS A 61 -16.07 -14.87 -9.47
CA CYS A 61 -14.66 -14.53 -9.29
C CYS A 61 -14.28 -13.28 -10.08
N PHE A 62 -14.72 -13.16 -11.34
CA PHE A 62 -14.49 -11.96 -12.15
C PHE A 62 -15.19 -10.72 -11.58
N ILE A 63 -16.44 -10.86 -11.11
CA ILE A 63 -17.17 -9.77 -10.48
C ILE A 63 -16.46 -9.33 -9.18
N SER A 64 -16.06 -10.28 -8.33
CA SER A 64 -15.33 -9.99 -7.09
C SER A 64 -13.98 -9.31 -7.37
N ALA A 65 -13.25 -9.76 -8.38
CA ALA A 65 -12.00 -9.14 -8.80
C ALA A 65 -12.21 -7.70 -9.32
N ALA A 66 -13.29 -7.46 -10.07
CA ALA A 66 -13.65 -6.12 -10.53
C ALA A 66 -13.98 -5.18 -9.36
N PHE A 67 -14.69 -5.67 -8.33
CA PHE A 67 -14.96 -4.91 -7.11
C PHE A 67 -13.70 -4.60 -6.31
N ILE A 68 -12.76 -5.54 -6.21
CA ILE A 68 -11.46 -5.30 -5.55
C ILE A 68 -10.62 -4.27 -6.34
N GLY A 69 -10.67 -4.33 -7.67
CA GLY A 69 -10.08 -3.29 -8.53
C GLY A 69 -10.69 -1.92 -8.27
N MET A 70 -12.02 -1.82 -8.25
CA MET A 70 -12.73 -0.57 -7.92
C MET A 70 -12.44 -0.08 -6.50
N ALA A 71 -12.37 -0.98 -5.52
CA ALA A 71 -12.02 -0.65 -4.15
C ALA A 71 -10.59 -0.08 -4.07
N THR A 72 -9.65 -0.68 -4.79
CA THR A 72 -8.25 -0.20 -4.84
C THR A 72 -8.17 1.18 -5.51
N SER A 73 -8.94 1.42 -6.59
CA SER A 73 -9.01 2.74 -7.21
C SER A 73 -9.71 3.78 -6.34
N SER A 74 -10.69 3.40 -5.52
CA SER A 74 -11.40 4.32 -4.62
C SER A 74 -10.56 4.73 -3.39
N VAL A 75 -9.50 3.98 -3.05
CA VAL A 75 -8.52 4.39 -2.03
C VAL A 75 -7.90 5.76 -2.33
N PHE A 76 -7.73 6.12 -3.61
CA PHE A 76 -7.29 7.47 -3.99
C PHE A 76 -8.27 8.55 -3.52
N PHE A 77 -9.57 8.28 -3.61
CA PHE A 77 -10.63 9.17 -3.12
C PHE A 77 -10.61 9.30 -1.60
N VAL A 78 -10.35 8.19 -0.90
CA VAL A 78 -10.18 8.16 0.56
C VAL A 78 -8.95 8.97 0.98
N MET A 79 -7.84 8.85 0.26
CA MET A 79 -6.60 9.61 0.51
C MET A 79 -6.80 11.12 0.32
N ILE A 80 -7.60 11.55 -0.65
CA ILE A 80 -7.95 12.96 -0.84
C ILE A 80 -8.76 13.49 0.36
N LYS A 81 -9.72 12.71 0.86
CA LYS A 81 -10.60 13.15 1.97
C LYS A 81 -9.95 13.05 3.35
N TYR A 82 -9.15 12.02 3.60
CA TYR A 82 -8.56 11.72 4.91
C TYR A 82 -7.07 12.04 5.03
N GLY A 83 -6.37 12.39 3.94
CA GLY A 83 -4.93 12.64 3.95
C GLY A 83 -4.51 13.70 4.98
N LYS A 84 -5.34 14.73 5.18
CA LYS A 84 -5.07 15.79 6.17
C LYS A 84 -5.11 15.28 7.63
N LYS A 85 -6.07 14.38 7.95
CA LYS A 85 -6.19 13.77 9.30
C LYS A 85 -5.12 12.72 9.54
N PHE A 86 -4.74 11.95 8.52
CA PHE A 86 -3.70 10.94 8.65
C PHE A 86 -2.33 11.58 8.90
N ARG A 87 -2.02 12.70 8.23
CA ARG A 87 -0.78 13.45 8.42
C ARG A 87 -0.62 14.02 9.84
N ILE A 88 -1.69 14.55 10.43
CA ILE A 88 -1.69 15.07 11.81
C ILE A 88 -1.52 13.93 12.83
N ARG A 89 -2.12 12.76 12.58
CA ARG A 89 -2.07 11.61 13.50
C ARG A 89 -0.77 10.82 13.40
N SER A 90 -0.16 10.77 12.22
CA SER A 90 1.15 10.17 12.00
C SER A 90 2.29 10.96 12.64
N ALA A 91 2.20 12.30 12.66
CA ALA A 91 3.20 13.16 13.31
C ALA A 91 3.34 12.84 14.82
N SER A 92 2.23 12.57 15.54
CA SER A 92 2.32 12.27 16.97
C SER A 92 2.92 10.89 17.27
N LYS A 93 2.71 9.90 16.40
CA LYS A 93 3.38 8.60 16.50
C LYS A 93 4.85 8.68 16.08
N TYR A 94 5.19 9.49 15.08
CA TYR A 94 6.56 9.75 14.64
C TYR A 94 7.42 10.35 15.77
N HIS A 95 6.94 11.43 16.41
CA HIS A 95 7.66 12.05 17.51
C HIS A 95 7.90 11.09 18.69
N ARG A 96 6.97 10.18 18.99
CA ARG A 96 7.15 9.12 20.02
C ARG A 96 8.13 8.02 19.60
N LEU A 97 8.21 7.67 18.31
CA LEU A 97 9.15 6.66 17.82
C LEU A 97 10.57 7.22 17.72
N VAL A 98 10.72 8.47 17.28
CA VAL A 98 12.02 9.18 17.24
C VAL A 98 12.58 9.36 18.65
N SER A 99 11.78 9.82 19.61
CA SER A 99 12.24 9.96 21.00
C SER A 99 12.54 8.63 21.70
N ALA A 100 11.89 7.53 21.29
CA ALA A 100 12.23 6.18 21.77
C ALA A 100 13.47 5.57 21.06
N ALA A 101 13.80 6.03 19.85
CA ALA A 101 15.01 5.63 19.14
C ALA A 101 16.25 6.39 19.66
N GLU A 102 16.09 7.66 20.06
CA GLU A 102 17.14 8.44 20.73
C GLU A 102 17.55 7.85 22.09
N SER A 103 16.62 7.25 22.85
CA SER A 103 16.94 6.64 24.16
C SER A 103 17.67 5.29 24.05
N LYS A 104 17.97 4.80 22.85
CA LYS A 104 18.65 3.53 22.61
C LYS A 104 20.13 3.70 22.19
N TRP A 105 20.64 4.92 22.34
CA TRP A 105 22.05 5.29 22.32
C TRP A 105 22.43 5.92 23.67
#